data_AF-A0A1B6LBC0-F1
#
_entry.id   AF-A0A1B6LBC0-F1
#
_cell.length_a   1.000
_cell.length_b   1.000
_cell.length_c   1.000
_cell.angle_alpha   90.00
_cell.angle_beta   90.00
_cell.angle_gamma   90.00
#
_symmetry.space_group_name_H-M   'P 1'
#
loop_
_entity.id
_entity.type
_entity.pdbx_description
1 polymer ?
#
loop_
_entity_poly.entity_id
_entity_poly.type
_entity_poly.pdbx_seq_one_letter_code
_entity_poly.pdbx_strand_id
1 'polypeptide(L)'
;MILKPPWRLSELASELLLLPLVKIKLCFDRYAAVNKLLMDLFEETCVSYKYDAMIEQLKETAWSSQAVYFGARTWTYQTCTEFGYYQTSETKQEFFSKDFPIKFFLQQCSDIFGDKFTDEEIYDGAIRSNAIYGGKDLQATRVVYVHGTIDPWHALGVTSTVVPESPVILINGTAHCANMYTPRSSDLPALTAARKQVGELIGQWLQEN
;
A
#
# COMPACT_ATOMS: atom_id res chain seq x y z
N MET A 1 -4.33 10.82 5.53
CA MET A 1 -4.03 10.87 4.09
C MET A 1 -5.05 9.97 3.40
N ILE A 2 -6.12 10.54 2.84
CA ILE A 2 -7.21 9.76 2.21
C ILE A 2 -6.84 9.56 0.74
N LEU A 3 -6.68 8.31 0.31
CA LEU A 3 -6.34 7.98 -1.07
C LEU A 3 -7.54 8.27 -1.97
N LYS A 4 -7.49 9.39 -2.71
CA LYS A 4 -8.41 9.71 -3.82
C LYS A 4 -8.11 8.81 -5.04
N PRO A 5 -9.04 8.69 -6.01
CA PRO A 5 -9.08 7.58 -6.98
C PRO A 5 -7.81 7.38 -7.84
N PRO A 6 -7.51 6.12 -8.25
CA PRO A 6 -6.24 5.73 -8.85
C PRO A 6 -5.93 6.30 -10.26
N TRP A 7 -6.90 6.86 -10.98
CA TRP A 7 -6.66 7.39 -12.34
C TRP A 7 -5.80 8.66 -12.36
N ARG A 8 -5.92 9.57 -11.37
CA ARG A 8 -5.05 10.75 -11.24
C ARG A 8 -3.60 10.37 -10.86
N LEU A 9 -3.38 9.18 -10.28
CA LEU A 9 -2.03 8.70 -9.97
C LEU A 9 -1.22 8.31 -11.21
N SER A 10 -1.88 7.99 -12.33
CA SER A 10 -1.18 7.63 -13.56
C SER A 10 -0.61 8.85 -14.32
N GLU A 11 -1.14 10.05 -14.03
CA GLU A 11 -0.61 11.35 -14.50
C GLU A 11 0.58 11.83 -13.64
N LEU A 12 0.64 11.43 -12.36
CA LEU A 12 1.76 11.77 -11.45
C LEU A 12 3.12 11.31 -11.97
N ALA A 13 3.21 10.11 -12.56
CA ALA A 13 4.49 9.59 -13.01
C ALA A 13 5.11 10.48 -14.11
N SER A 14 4.28 11.01 -15.01
CA SER A 14 4.70 11.93 -16.08
C SER A 14 5.09 13.31 -15.56
N GLU A 15 4.40 13.86 -14.56
CA GLU A 15 4.66 15.20 -14.03
C GLU A 15 5.83 15.24 -13.02
N LEU A 16 5.99 14.20 -12.19
CA LEU A 16 7.14 14.08 -11.28
C LEU A 16 8.48 13.95 -12.03
N LEU A 17 8.48 13.34 -13.22
CA LEU A 17 9.66 13.24 -14.07
C LEU A 17 10.10 14.59 -14.67
N LEU A 18 9.20 15.57 -14.73
CA LEU A 18 9.46 16.90 -15.29
C LEU A 18 9.92 17.92 -14.24
N LEU A 19 9.65 17.68 -12.95
CA LEU A 19 10.17 18.52 -11.89
C LEU A 19 11.68 18.28 -11.74
N PRO A 20 12.53 19.30 -11.90
CA PRO A 20 13.97 19.14 -11.72
C PRO A 20 14.30 19.14 -10.22
N LEU A 21 13.68 18.23 -9.46
CA LEU A 21 13.85 18.10 -8.00
C LEU A 21 15.33 17.97 -7.64
N VAL A 22 16.12 17.32 -8.49
CA VAL A 22 17.58 17.17 -8.33
C VAL A 22 18.33 18.52 -8.32
N LYS A 23 17.79 19.58 -8.93
CA LYS A 23 18.39 20.93 -8.92
C LYS A 23 18.12 21.72 -7.64
N ILE A 24 17.16 21.29 -6.81
CA ILE A 24 16.84 21.92 -5.53
C ILE A 24 17.83 21.40 -4.47
N LYS A 25 18.62 22.29 -3.86
CA LYS A 25 19.73 21.90 -2.97
C LYS A 25 19.27 21.27 -1.66
N LEU A 26 18.23 21.81 -1.04
CA LEU A 26 17.74 21.34 0.27
C LEU A 26 16.69 20.24 0.11
N CYS A 27 16.81 19.17 0.89
CA CYS A 27 15.84 18.07 0.89
C CYS A 27 14.44 18.53 1.29
N PHE A 28 14.35 19.48 2.23
CA PHE A 28 13.07 20.05 2.66
C PHE A 28 12.35 20.77 1.52
N ASP A 29 13.07 21.58 0.73
CA ASP A 29 12.48 22.29 -0.41
C ASP A 29 12.02 21.33 -1.52
N ARG A 30 12.75 20.22 -1.73
CA ARG A 30 12.31 19.14 -2.63
C ARG A 30 10.99 18.54 -2.16
N TYR A 31 10.89 18.23 -0.87
CA TYR A 31 9.67 17.70 -0.27
C TYR A 31 8.51 18.70 -0.38
N ALA A 32 8.76 19.98 -0.12
CA ALA A 32 7.76 21.04 -0.27
C ALA A 32 7.27 21.18 -1.72
N ALA A 33 8.15 21.05 -2.72
CA ALA A 33 7.79 21.07 -4.12
C ALA A 33 6.89 19.87 -4.51
N VAL A 34 7.21 18.67 -4.03
CA VAL A 34 6.37 17.47 -4.22
C VAL A 34 5.02 17.64 -3.52
N ASN A 35 5.01 18.13 -2.28
CA ASN A 35 3.77 18.39 -1.55
C ASN A 35 2.90 19.40 -2.30
N LYS A 36 3.48 20.48 -2.83
CA LYS A 36 2.74 21.45 -3.66
C LYS A 36 2.14 20.81 -4.91
N LEU A 37 2.91 20.01 -5.64
CA LEU A 37 2.39 19.27 -6.79
C LEU A 37 1.18 18.41 -6.40
N LEU A 38 1.28 17.67 -5.29
CA LEU A 38 0.17 16.84 -4.80
C LEU A 38 -1.05 17.69 -4.43
N MET A 39 -0.85 18.83 -3.77
CA MET A 39 -1.94 19.77 -3.44
C MET A 39 -2.65 20.28 -4.68
N ASP A 40 -1.88 20.74 -5.69
CA ASP A 40 -2.42 21.22 -6.96
C ASP A 40 -3.20 20.10 -7.68
N LEU A 41 -2.65 18.88 -7.73
CA LEU A 41 -3.30 17.72 -8.35
C LEU A 41 -4.61 17.32 -7.67
N PHE A 42 -4.67 17.38 -6.34
CA PHE A 42 -5.86 17.02 -5.58
C PHE A 42 -6.82 18.19 -5.36
N GLU A 43 -6.50 19.36 -5.92
CA GLU A 43 -7.24 20.62 -5.76
C GLU A 43 -7.40 21.01 -4.28
N GLU A 44 -6.37 20.73 -3.49
CA GLU A 44 -6.31 21.01 -2.06
C GLU A 44 -5.43 22.24 -1.79
N THR A 45 -5.81 23.07 -0.82
CA THR A 45 -5.01 24.25 -0.44
C THR A 45 -4.16 24.00 0.81
N CYS A 46 -4.57 23.04 1.64
CA CYS A 46 -3.89 22.67 2.87
C CYS A 46 -4.34 21.28 3.31
N VAL A 47 -3.46 20.54 3.99
CA VAL A 47 -3.81 19.32 4.71
C VAL A 47 -3.62 19.52 6.21
N SER A 48 -4.57 19.03 7.00
CA SER A 48 -4.39 19.01 8.44
C SER A 48 -3.24 18.07 8.81
N TYR A 49 -2.31 18.57 9.62
CA TYR A 49 -1.25 17.77 10.24
C TYR A 49 -1.57 17.38 11.69
N LYS A 50 -2.73 17.79 12.21
CA LYS A 50 -3.12 17.56 13.61
C LYS A 50 -3.68 16.15 13.79
N TYR A 51 -3.17 15.44 14.79
CA TYR A 51 -3.63 14.11 15.17
C TYR A 51 -5.13 14.08 15.47
N ASP A 52 -5.62 14.96 16.36
CA ASP A 52 -7.03 14.98 16.76
C ASP A 52 -7.96 15.18 15.56
N ALA A 53 -7.57 16.02 14.59
CA ALA A 53 -8.37 16.23 13.39
C ALA A 53 -8.46 14.96 12.52
N MET A 54 -7.38 14.17 12.45
CA MET A 54 -7.40 12.87 11.79
C MET A 54 -8.29 11.87 12.53
N ILE A 55 -8.21 11.82 13.86
CA ILE A 55 -9.04 10.94 14.68
C ILE A 55 -10.52 11.26 14.52
N GLU A 56 -10.91 12.53 14.59
CA GLU A 56 -12.31 12.93 14.42
C GLU A 56 -12.82 12.56 13.02
N GLN A 57 -12.01 12.72 11.97
CA GLN A 57 -12.37 12.24 10.63
C GLN A 57 -12.59 10.72 10.56
N LEU A 58 -11.77 9.94 11.26
CA LEU A 58 -11.88 8.46 11.25
C LEU A 58 -12.97 7.92 12.18
N LYS A 59 -13.41 8.71 13.18
CA LYS A 59 -14.56 8.38 14.03
C LYS A 59 -15.89 8.48 13.29
N GLU A 60 -15.99 9.34 12.27
CA GLU A 60 -17.20 9.52 11.48
C GLU A 60 -17.75 8.19 10.94
N THR A 61 -19.05 7.94 11.16
CA THR A 61 -19.71 6.71 10.72
C THR A 61 -20.74 6.93 9.60
N ALA A 62 -21.02 8.18 9.24
CA ALA A 62 -21.94 8.49 8.17
C ALA A 62 -21.37 8.03 6.81
N TRP A 63 -22.20 7.41 5.98
CA TRP A 63 -21.84 6.98 4.62
C TRP A 63 -21.34 8.13 3.72
N SER A 64 -21.81 9.34 3.98
CA SER A 64 -21.41 10.56 3.28
C SER A 64 -20.07 11.13 3.77
N SER A 65 -19.54 10.68 4.91
CA SER A 65 -18.24 11.13 5.40
C SER A 65 -17.13 10.64 4.46
N GLN A 66 -16.10 11.46 4.29
CA GLN A 66 -14.99 11.12 3.39
C GLN A 66 -14.26 9.85 3.86
N ALA A 67 -14.10 9.65 5.17
CA ALA A 67 -13.43 8.49 5.74
C ALA A 67 -14.16 7.18 5.46
N VAL A 68 -15.50 7.17 5.49
CA VAL A 68 -16.30 6.00 5.13
C VAL A 68 -16.39 5.83 3.62
N TYR A 69 -16.68 6.91 2.89
CA TYR A 69 -16.85 6.89 1.43
C TYR A 69 -15.61 6.34 0.69
N PHE A 70 -14.41 6.74 1.12
CA PHE A 70 -13.15 6.25 0.54
C PHE A 70 -12.59 5.01 1.24
N GLY A 71 -13.34 4.43 2.19
CA GLY A 71 -12.95 3.20 2.88
C GLY A 71 -11.81 3.35 3.90
N ALA A 72 -11.30 4.56 4.16
CA ALA A 72 -10.23 4.80 5.12
C ALA A 72 -10.58 4.29 6.53
N ARG A 73 -11.82 4.51 6.98
CA ARG A 73 -12.29 4.00 8.28
C ARG A 73 -12.34 2.47 8.31
N THR A 74 -12.90 1.85 7.28
CA THR A 74 -13.02 0.39 7.19
C THR A 74 -11.65 -0.27 7.11
N TRP A 75 -10.73 0.29 6.33
CA TRP A 75 -9.35 -0.17 6.27
C TRP A 75 -8.66 -0.07 7.64
N THR A 76 -8.80 1.06 8.32
CA THR A 76 -8.27 1.25 9.69
C THR A 76 -8.85 0.20 10.64
N TYR A 77 -10.15 -0.11 10.52
CA TYR A 77 -10.77 -1.15 11.33
C TYR A 77 -10.11 -2.52 11.08
N GLN A 78 -9.93 -2.91 9.82
CA GLN A 78 -9.29 -4.19 9.49
C GLN A 78 -7.84 -4.28 9.99
N THR A 79 -7.07 -3.19 9.91
CA THR A 79 -5.71 -3.20 10.47
C THR A 79 -5.71 -3.28 11.99
N CYS A 80 -6.72 -2.71 12.66
CA CYS A 80 -6.92 -2.78 14.10
C CYS A 80 -7.57 -4.09 14.61
N THR A 81 -8.04 -4.99 13.74
CA THR A 81 -8.66 -6.26 14.18
C THR A 81 -8.01 -7.51 13.60
N GLU A 82 -7.40 -7.39 12.41
CA GLU A 82 -6.96 -8.54 11.63
C GLU A 82 -5.50 -8.44 11.22
N PHE A 83 -5.04 -7.33 10.64
CA PHE A 83 -3.76 -7.34 9.93
C PHE A 83 -2.58 -6.75 10.68
N GLY A 84 -2.78 -5.79 11.58
CA GLY A 84 -1.67 -5.06 12.21
C GLY A 84 -0.73 -4.39 11.19
N TYR A 85 -1.26 -3.94 10.05
CA TYR A 85 -0.51 -3.51 8.87
C TYR A 85 0.01 -2.06 9.00
N TYR A 86 1.01 -1.84 9.86
CA TYR A 86 1.50 -0.51 10.23
C TYR A 86 2.90 -0.22 9.69
N GLN A 87 3.10 0.99 9.16
CA GLN A 87 4.39 1.44 8.60
C GLN A 87 5.13 2.24 9.66
N THR A 88 5.95 1.56 10.46
CA THR A 88 6.65 2.18 11.60
C THR A 88 7.99 2.78 11.19
N SER A 89 8.45 3.74 11.98
CA SER A 89 9.72 4.46 11.78
C SER A 89 10.83 4.03 12.76
N GLU A 90 10.65 2.89 13.43
CA GLU A 90 11.52 2.44 14.54
C GLU A 90 12.83 1.79 14.06
N THR A 91 12.99 1.58 12.75
CA THR A 91 14.22 1.02 12.18
C THR A 91 15.31 2.10 11.99
N LYS A 92 16.59 1.68 11.91
CA LYS A 92 17.77 2.57 11.85
C LYS A 92 17.92 3.38 10.55
N GLN A 93 16.89 3.53 9.74
CA GLN A 93 17.00 4.29 8.50
C GLN A 93 16.96 5.80 8.79
N GLU A 94 18.05 6.49 8.43
CA GLU A 94 18.29 7.91 8.73
C GLU A 94 17.32 8.88 8.02
N PHE A 95 16.43 8.38 7.16
CA PHE A 95 15.59 9.21 6.30
C PHE A 95 14.29 9.67 6.96
N PHE A 96 13.71 8.85 7.85
CA PHE A 96 12.45 9.17 8.54
C PHE A 96 12.69 9.42 10.02
N SER A 97 11.94 10.37 10.60
CA SER A 97 12.00 10.63 12.04
C SER A 97 11.40 9.47 12.82
N LYS A 98 11.73 9.34 14.11
CA LYS A 98 11.22 8.27 14.99
C LYS A 98 9.82 8.58 15.55
N ASP A 99 9.11 9.51 14.94
CA ASP A 99 7.87 10.07 15.49
C ASP A 99 6.64 9.17 15.23
N PHE A 100 6.80 8.10 14.45
CA PHE A 100 5.75 7.15 14.11
C PHE A 100 6.11 5.74 14.58
N PRO A 101 6.20 5.48 15.89
CA PRO A 101 6.41 4.14 16.43
C PRO A 101 5.15 3.27 16.29
N ILE A 102 5.26 1.95 16.48
CA ILE A 102 4.09 1.06 16.49
C ILE A 102 2.97 1.55 17.41
N LYS A 103 3.34 2.09 18.59
CA LYS A 103 2.40 2.62 19.57
C LYS A 103 1.54 3.77 19.04
N PHE A 104 2.05 4.57 18.10
CA PHE A 104 1.27 5.62 17.45
C PHE A 104 0.07 5.04 16.69
N PHE A 105 0.23 3.86 16.07
CA PHE A 105 -0.85 3.21 15.34
C PHE A 105 -1.81 2.45 16.25
N LEU A 106 -1.29 1.77 17.29
CA LEU A 106 -2.14 1.07 18.26
C LEU A 106 -3.04 2.06 19.01
N GLN A 107 -2.52 3.22 19.41
CA GLN A 107 -3.30 4.28 20.05
C GLN A 107 -4.42 4.82 19.14
N GLN A 108 -4.19 4.93 17.83
CA GLN A 108 -5.25 5.32 16.90
C GLN A 108 -6.43 4.34 16.92
N CYS A 109 -6.17 3.04 17.05
CA CYS A 109 -7.22 2.03 17.10
C CYS A 109 -8.15 2.26 18.29
N SER A 110 -7.60 2.47 19.49
CA SER A 110 -8.41 2.78 20.68
C SER A 110 -9.10 4.13 20.57
N ASP A 111 -8.41 5.16 20.04
CA ASP A 111 -8.97 6.50 19.92
C ASP A 111 -10.14 6.56 18.93
N ILE A 112 -10.13 5.75 17.88
CA ILE A 112 -11.16 5.73 16.83
C ILE A 112 -12.33 4.81 17.20
N PHE A 113 -12.03 3.61 17.72
CA PHE A 113 -13.03 2.54 17.88
C PHE A 113 -13.35 2.19 19.34
N GLY A 114 -12.67 2.82 20.30
CA GLY A 114 -12.87 2.70 21.74
C GLY A 114 -11.91 1.72 22.44
N ASP A 115 -11.96 1.72 23.76
CA ASP A 115 -10.98 1.06 24.65
C ASP A 115 -10.88 -0.46 24.51
N LYS A 116 -11.83 -1.10 23.81
CA LYS A 116 -11.80 -2.55 23.55
C LYS A 116 -10.71 -2.95 22.54
N PHE A 117 -10.16 -2.00 21.78
CA PHE A 117 -9.07 -2.24 20.83
C PHE A 117 -7.73 -2.05 21.54
N THR A 118 -7.39 -3.02 22.39
CA THR A 118 -6.13 -3.03 23.12
C THR A 118 -4.98 -3.51 22.21
N ASP A 119 -3.74 -3.17 22.58
CA ASP A 119 -2.53 -3.65 21.91
C ASP A 119 -2.52 -5.19 21.79
N GLU A 120 -2.98 -5.90 22.83
CA GLU A 120 -3.08 -7.37 22.87
C GLU A 120 -4.11 -7.90 21.85
N GLU A 121 -5.32 -7.33 21.80
CA GLU A 121 -6.35 -7.76 20.85
C GLU A 121 -5.94 -7.54 19.39
N ILE A 122 -5.24 -6.43 19.11
CA ILE A 122 -4.70 -6.13 17.78
C ILE A 122 -3.62 -7.16 17.41
N TYR A 123 -2.71 -7.47 18.34
CA TYR A 123 -1.65 -8.44 18.13
C TYR A 123 -2.19 -9.86 17.92
N ASP A 124 -3.14 -10.29 18.75
CA ASP A 124 -3.83 -11.57 18.61
C ASP A 124 -4.63 -11.65 17.32
N GLY A 125 -5.20 -10.53 16.87
CA GLY A 125 -5.80 -10.38 15.55
C GLY A 125 -4.84 -10.74 14.42
N ALA A 126 -3.64 -10.15 14.42
CA ALA A 126 -2.59 -10.45 13.45
C ALA A 126 -2.14 -11.92 13.49
N ILE A 127 -2.01 -12.50 14.69
CA ILE A 127 -1.68 -13.92 14.85
C ILE A 127 -2.79 -14.80 14.29
N ARG A 128 -4.06 -14.54 14.64
CA ARG A 128 -5.20 -15.30 14.12
C ARG A 128 -5.26 -15.24 12.61
N SER A 129 -5.12 -14.06 12.01
CA SER A 129 -5.14 -13.92 10.55
C SER A 129 -4.05 -14.75 9.89
N ASN A 130 -2.82 -14.70 10.41
CA ASN A 130 -1.73 -15.52 9.88
C ASN A 130 -1.97 -17.03 10.09
N ALA A 131 -2.57 -17.44 11.19
CA ALA A 131 -2.91 -18.84 11.44
C ALA A 131 -4.03 -19.36 10.51
N ILE A 132 -5.03 -18.52 10.22
CA ILE A 132 -6.14 -18.86 9.32
C ILE A 132 -5.67 -18.93 7.86
N TYR A 133 -4.86 -17.96 7.43
CA TYR A 133 -4.49 -17.80 6.02
C TYR A 133 -3.11 -18.37 5.66
N GLY A 134 -2.29 -18.78 6.63
CA GLY A 134 -0.96 -19.38 6.39
C GLY A 134 0.19 -18.37 6.30
N GLY A 135 -0.08 -17.06 6.42
CA GLY A 135 0.95 -16.02 6.33
C GLY A 135 1.76 -16.10 5.02
N LYS A 136 3.07 -16.32 5.12
CA LYS A 136 3.94 -16.52 3.94
C LYS A 136 4.10 -17.99 3.52
N ASP A 137 3.64 -18.93 4.33
CA ASP A 137 3.68 -20.37 4.03
C ASP A 137 2.37 -20.79 3.36
N LEU A 138 2.12 -20.22 2.18
CA LEU A 138 0.91 -20.46 1.41
C LEU A 138 1.05 -21.74 0.58
N GLN A 139 0.17 -22.70 0.84
CA GLN A 139 0.08 -23.97 0.10
C GLN A 139 -1.02 -23.95 -0.98
N ALA A 140 -1.45 -22.76 -1.38
CA ALA A 140 -2.47 -22.59 -2.41
C ALA A 140 -1.93 -23.01 -3.79
N THR A 141 -2.74 -23.70 -4.58
CA THR A 141 -2.46 -24.06 -5.98
C THR A 141 -3.20 -23.13 -6.94
N ARG A 142 -2.69 -22.95 -8.16
CA ARG A 142 -3.29 -22.10 -9.19
C ARG A 142 -3.36 -20.61 -8.78
N VAL A 143 -2.32 -20.15 -8.10
CA VAL A 143 -2.15 -18.74 -7.72
C VAL A 143 -0.82 -18.23 -8.27
N VAL A 144 -0.87 -17.20 -9.11
CA VAL A 144 0.35 -16.54 -9.58
C VAL A 144 0.63 -15.30 -8.72
N TYR A 145 1.73 -15.31 -7.97
CA TYR A 145 2.12 -14.19 -7.12
C TYR A 145 2.99 -13.22 -7.93
N VAL A 146 2.47 -12.02 -8.20
CA VAL A 146 3.18 -11.03 -9.02
C VAL A 146 3.61 -9.85 -8.17
N HIS A 147 4.90 -9.53 -8.21
CA HIS A 147 5.49 -8.44 -7.44
C HIS A 147 6.41 -7.58 -8.30
N GLY A 148 6.53 -6.30 -7.97
CA GLY A 148 7.54 -5.41 -8.54
C GLY A 148 8.73 -5.21 -7.59
N THR A 149 9.96 -5.15 -8.11
CA THR A 149 11.15 -5.01 -7.25
C THR A 149 11.26 -3.65 -6.54
N ILE A 150 10.57 -2.62 -7.03
CA ILE A 150 10.54 -1.28 -6.42
C ILE A 150 9.40 -1.15 -5.39
N ASP A 151 8.37 -2.00 -5.48
CA ASP A 151 7.21 -1.97 -4.59
C ASP A 151 7.60 -2.39 -3.17
N PRO A 152 7.59 -1.52 -2.14
CA PRO A 152 7.96 -1.93 -0.78
C PRO A 152 7.09 -3.08 -0.24
N TRP A 153 5.88 -3.26 -0.77
CA TRP A 153 4.97 -4.31 -0.34
C TRP A 153 5.37 -5.71 -0.76
N HIS A 154 6.27 -5.89 -1.75
CA HIS A 154 6.75 -7.21 -2.11
C HIS A 154 7.42 -7.93 -0.93
N ALA A 155 8.00 -7.16 0.01
CA ALA A 155 8.63 -7.70 1.21
C ALA A 155 7.64 -8.44 2.14
N LEU A 156 6.33 -8.20 2.01
CA LEU A 156 5.29 -8.87 2.79
C LEU A 156 4.67 -10.08 2.06
N GLY A 157 4.93 -10.24 0.77
CA GLY A 157 4.39 -11.33 -0.05
C GLY A 157 5.28 -12.58 -0.14
N VAL A 158 4.87 -13.51 -1.01
CA VAL A 158 5.63 -14.69 -1.41
C VAL A 158 6.55 -14.31 -2.56
N THR A 159 7.86 -14.28 -2.31
CA THR A 159 8.86 -13.76 -3.27
C THR A 159 9.70 -14.84 -3.94
N SER A 160 9.45 -16.11 -3.62
CA SER A 160 10.07 -17.28 -4.23
C SER A 160 9.05 -18.39 -4.43
N THR A 161 9.08 -19.07 -5.57
CA THR A 161 8.20 -20.21 -5.86
C THR A 161 8.56 -21.40 -4.95
N VAL A 162 7.64 -21.73 -4.03
CA VAL A 162 7.73 -22.94 -3.19
C VAL A 162 6.78 -24.02 -3.70
N VAL A 163 5.59 -23.63 -4.15
CA VAL A 163 4.59 -24.51 -4.78
C VAL A 163 4.70 -24.37 -6.30
N PRO A 164 5.10 -25.41 -7.04
CA PRO A 164 5.29 -25.33 -8.50
C PRO A 164 4.05 -24.86 -9.28
N GLU A 165 2.85 -25.23 -8.82
CA GLU A 165 1.56 -24.87 -9.40
C GLU A 165 1.14 -23.41 -9.10
N SER A 166 1.91 -22.71 -8.26
CA SER A 166 1.65 -21.32 -7.86
C SER A 166 2.93 -20.48 -7.96
N PRO A 167 3.35 -20.14 -9.18
CA PRO A 167 4.63 -19.48 -9.41
C PRO A 167 4.65 -18.02 -8.94
N VAL A 168 5.84 -17.56 -8.55
CA VAL A 168 6.13 -16.15 -8.31
C VAL A 168 6.73 -15.50 -9.56
N ILE A 169 6.24 -14.32 -9.92
CA ILE A 169 6.80 -13.46 -10.97
C ILE A 169 7.26 -12.15 -10.32
N LEU A 170 8.58 -12.00 -10.17
CA LEU A 170 9.19 -10.78 -9.66
C LEU A 170 9.67 -9.90 -10.84
N ILE A 171 8.96 -8.81 -11.10
CA ILE A 171 9.18 -7.92 -12.22
C ILE A 171 10.20 -6.85 -11.83
N ASN A 172 11.39 -6.90 -12.43
CA ASN A 172 12.42 -5.93 -12.14
C ASN A 172 12.06 -4.53 -12.70
N GLY A 173 12.17 -3.50 -11.85
CA GLY A 173 12.01 -2.10 -12.24
C GLY A 173 10.56 -1.59 -12.19
N THR A 174 9.62 -2.39 -11.68
CA THR A 174 8.23 -1.94 -11.52
C THR A 174 7.84 -1.71 -10.06
N ALA A 175 6.91 -0.79 -9.86
CA ALA A 175 6.32 -0.48 -8.56
C ALA A 175 4.99 -1.25 -8.37
N HIS A 176 4.19 -0.78 -7.41
CA HIS A 176 3.00 -1.45 -6.91
C HIS A 176 2.00 -1.81 -8.02
N CYS A 177 1.68 -3.10 -8.13
CA CYS A 177 0.65 -3.66 -9.01
C CYS A 177 0.75 -3.24 -10.49
N ALA A 178 1.97 -2.95 -10.99
CA ALA A 178 2.17 -2.42 -12.35
C ALA A 178 1.56 -3.31 -13.46
N ASN A 179 1.55 -4.63 -13.25
CA ASN A 179 0.98 -5.62 -14.15
C ASN A 179 -0.53 -5.44 -14.38
N MET A 180 -1.26 -4.84 -13.44
CA MET A 180 -2.71 -4.69 -13.50
C MET A 180 -3.17 -3.48 -14.32
N TYR A 181 -2.28 -2.53 -14.62
CA TYR A 181 -2.62 -1.38 -15.47
C TYR A 181 -2.73 -1.77 -16.94
N THR A 182 -3.50 -0.98 -17.70
CA THR A 182 -3.61 -1.08 -19.15
C THR A 182 -2.22 -1.01 -19.80
N PRO A 183 -1.87 -1.95 -20.71
CA PRO A 183 -0.59 -1.94 -21.40
C PRO A 183 -0.30 -0.64 -22.15
N ARG A 184 0.96 -0.21 -22.12
CA ARG A 184 1.46 0.99 -22.83
C ARG A 184 2.68 0.62 -23.68
N SER A 185 2.90 1.35 -24.77
CA SER A 185 4.09 1.18 -25.62
C SER A 185 5.40 1.50 -24.90
N SER A 186 5.33 2.30 -23.82
CA SER A 186 6.46 2.67 -22.97
C SER A 186 6.74 1.69 -21.84
N ASP A 187 5.98 0.60 -21.72
CA ASP A 187 6.16 -0.37 -20.65
C ASP A 187 7.50 -1.09 -20.75
N LEU A 188 8.09 -1.42 -19.59
CA LEU A 188 9.32 -2.18 -19.53
C LEU A 188 9.12 -3.55 -20.22
N PRO A 189 10.12 -4.06 -20.98
CA PRO A 189 10.02 -5.39 -21.58
C PRO A 189 9.70 -6.50 -20.57
N ALA A 190 10.24 -6.39 -19.35
CA ALA A 190 9.97 -7.33 -18.25
C ALA A 190 8.49 -7.31 -17.81
N LEU A 191 7.85 -6.14 -17.79
CA LEU A 191 6.43 -5.99 -17.47
C LEU A 191 5.54 -6.63 -18.54
N THR A 192 5.87 -6.41 -19.81
CA THR A 192 5.17 -7.04 -20.95
C THR A 192 5.31 -8.57 -20.91
N ALA A 193 6.52 -9.07 -20.65
CA ALA A 193 6.77 -10.51 -20.50
C ALA A 193 5.98 -11.12 -19.33
N ALA A 194 5.94 -10.44 -18.18
CA ALA A 194 5.19 -10.88 -17.01
C ALA A 194 3.69 -10.98 -17.28
N ARG A 195 3.09 -9.99 -17.94
CA ARG A 195 1.66 -10.04 -18.32
C ARG A 195 1.36 -11.21 -19.27
N LYS A 196 2.26 -11.46 -20.22
CA LYS A 196 2.15 -12.62 -21.12
C LYS A 196 2.18 -13.94 -20.35
N GLN A 197 3.16 -14.11 -19.45
CA GLN A 197 3.29 -15.30 -18.62
C GLN A 197 2.06 -15.52 -17.71
N VAL A 198 1.51 -14.46 -17.10
CA VAL A 198 0.26 -14.55 -16.33
C VAL A 198 -0.89 -15.03 -17.22
N GLY A 199 -1.01 -14.49 -18.44
CA GLY A 199 -2.04 -14.92 -19.39
C GLY A 199 -1.90 -16.38 -19.81
N GLU A 200 -0.67 -16.87 -20.01
CA GLU A 200 -0.38 -18.27 -20.33
C GLU A 200 -0.75 -19.20 -19.17
N LEU A 201 -0.41 -18.85 -17.92
CA LEU A 201 -0.77 -19.61 -16.73
C LEU A 201 -2.29 -19.72 -16.56
N ILE A 202 -3.01 -18.60 -16.68
CA ILE A 202 -4.47 -18.59 -16.62
C ILE A 202 -5.05 -19.44 -17.75
N GLY A 203 -4.52 -19.30 -18.97
CA GLY A 203 -4.94 -20.10 -20.13
C GLY A 203 -4.75 -21.60 -19.91
N GLN A 204 -3.64 -22.01 -19.29
CA GLN A 204 -3.39 -23.40 -18.91
C GLN A 204 -4.43 -23.90 -17.88
N TRP A 205 -4.63 -23.15 -16.78
CA TRP A 205 -5.55 -23.57 -15.72
C TRP A 205 -7.01 -23.70 -16.20
N LEU A 206 -7.40 -22.93 -17.22
CA LEU A 206 -8.71 -23.02 -17.85
C LEU A 206 -8.87 -24.24 -18.77
N GLN A 207 -7.77 -24.86 -19.22
CA GLN A 207 -7.79 -26.07 -20.05
C GLN A 207 -7.75 -27.36 -19.21
N GLU A 208 -7.29 -27.26 -17.96
CA GLU A 208 -7.29 -28.33 -16.97
C GLU A 208 -8.70 -28.54 -16.40
N ASN A 209 -9.58 -29.18 -17.19
CA ASN A 209 -10.87 -29.73 -16.75
C ASN A 209 -10.68 -31.03 -15.98
#